data_AF-A1ZVB3-F1
#
_entry.id   AF-A1ZVB3-F1
#
_cell.length_a   1.000
_cell.length_b   1.000
_cell.length_c   1.000
_cell.angle_alpha   90.00
_cell.angle_beta   90.00
_cell.angle_gamma   90.00
#
_symmetry.space_group_name_H-M   'P 1'
#
loop_
_entity.id
_entity.type
_entity.pdbx_description
1 polymer ?
#
loop_
_entity_poly.entity_id
_entity_poly.type
_entity_poly.pdbx_seq_one_letter_code
_entity_poly.pdbx_strand_id
1 'polypeptide(L)'
;MSILRSWLHLKNSTKLRKRLPDIASSGALPIETIKISKNARSSRDALPRLLFGLQELYSNKEILGKVLDLIEKEILSDKMATGRPGLSLWQILVLGVVRVGKGLSYASLLDLANNHRALRGILGLGGLEDEFSEQTLLGNVHLLTIDLLQKVNGVLMGAESHWLKKTAQRY
;
A
#
# COMPACT_ATOMS: atom_id res chain seq x y z
N MET A 1 5.71 25.44 2.42
CA MET A 1 6.69 24.76 3.30
C MET A 1 6.34 23.27 3.55
N SER A 2 5.81 22.53 2.57
CA SER A 2 4.84 21.45 2.89
C SER A 2 5.11 20.03 2.37
N ILE A 3 6.00 19.81 1.40
CA ILE A 3 6.16 18.46 0.80
C ILE A 3 7.36 17.71 1.41
N LEU A 4 8.51 18.38 1.55
CA LEU A 4 9.74 17.81 2.11
C LEU A 4 9.61 17.37 3.58
N ARG A 5 8.90 18.14 4.42
CA ARG A 5 8.65 17.77 5.83
C ARG A 5 7.73 16.55 5.97
N SER A 6 6.71 16.43 5.11
CA SER A 6 5.80 15.27 5.10
C SER A 6 6.52 13.98 4.69
N TRP A 7 7.45 14.07 3.74
CA TRP A 7 8.27 12.95 3.31
C TRP A 7 9.27 12.48 4.38
N LEU A 8 9.82 13.41 5.18
CA LEU A 8 10.77 13.07 6.24
C LEU A 8 10.09 12.28 7.37
N HIS A 9 8.87 12.66 7.76
CA HIS A 9 8.11 11.94 8.79
C HIS A 9 7.69 10.53 8.34
N LEU A 10 7.36 10.34 7.05
CA LEU A 10 7.05 9.01 6.51
C LEU A 10 8.27 8.08 6.42
N LYS A 11 9.49 8.64 6.35
CA LYS A 11 10.74 7.88 6.29
C LYS A 11 11.37 7.63 7.66
N ASN A 12 11.14 8.50 8.65
CA ASN A 12 11.69 8.36 9.99
C ASN A 12 10.73 7.56 10.89
N SER A 13 10.87 6.23 10.92
CA SER A 13 10.31 5.38 11.97
C SER A 13 11.43 4.76 12.81
N THR A 14 11.26 4.81 14.13
CA THR A 14 12.12 4.26 15.17
C THR A 14 12.16 2.72 15.09
N LYS A 15 13.21 2.16 14.47
CA LYS A 15 13.63 0.73 14.52
C LYS A 15 12.63 -0.37 14.15
N LEU A 16 11.39 -0.07 13.80
CA LEU A 16 10.36 -1.04 13.41
C LEU A 16 10.10 -0.91 11.89
N ARG A 17 9.81 -2.03 11.22
CA ARG A 17 9.57 -2.23 9.77
C ARG A 17 9.42 -0.96 8.89
N LYS A 18 10.09 -0.93 7.71
CA LYS A 18 9.97 0.17 6.74
C LYS A 18 8.50 0.50 6.42
N ARG A 19 8.12 1.79 6.45
CA ARG A 19 6.76 2.23 6.09
C ARG A 19 6.51 2.15 4.58
N LEU A 20 7.50 2.61 3.80
CA LEU A 20 7.45 2.68 2.34
C LEU A 20 8.55 1.81 1.70
N PRO A 21 8.34 1.34 0.45
CA PRO A 21 9.35 0.59 -0.29
C PRO A 21 10.53 1.50 -0.69
N ASP A 22 11.69 0.88 -0.91
CA ASP A 22 12.90 1.57 -1.38
C ASP A 22 12.93 1.64 -2.91
N ILE A 23 12.13 2.56 -3.44
CA ILE A 23 11.95 2.74 -4.89
C ILE A 23 13.29 3.08 -5.56
N ALA A 24 14.13 3.90 -4.91
CA ALA A 24 15.40 4.34 -5.47
C ALA A 24 16.38 3.18 -5.67
N SER A 25 16.51 2.29 -4.68
CA SER A 25 17.41 1.14 -4.78
C SER A 25 16.87 0.03 -5.69
N SER A 26 15.55 -0.10 -5.84
CA SER A 26 14.91 -1.14 -6.68
C SER A 26 14.87 -0.82 -8.18
N GLY A 27 15.26 0.40 -8.58
CA GLY A 27 15.09 0.87 -9.97
C GLY A 27 13.62 1.04 -10.40
N ALA A 28 12.68 1.02 -9.46
CA ALA A 28 11.27 1.20 -9.74
C ALA A 28 10.94 2.61 -10.21
N LEU A 29 9.95 2.71 -11.10
CA LEU A 29 9.34 4.00 -11.42
C LEU A 29 8.60 4.55 -10.19
N PRO A 30 8.45 5.89 -10.05
CA PRO A 30 7.61 6.46 -9.01
C PRO A 30 6.19 5.87 -9.05
N ILE A 31 5.67 5.43 -7.91
CA ILE A 31 4.39 4.72 -7.78
C ILE A 31 3.24 5.54 -8.39
N GLU A 32 3.28 6.87 -8.26
CA GLU A 32 2.31 7.82 -8.80
C GLU A 32 2.25 7.81 -10.34
N THR A 33 3.28 7.28 -11.01
CA THR A 33 3.42 7.28 -12.48
C THR A 33 3.20 5.92 -13.13
N ILE A 34 2.97 4.88 -12.32
CA ILE A 34 2.80 3.51 -12.81
C ILE A 34 1.59 3.43 -13.73
N LYS A 35 1.80 2.90 -14.94
CA LYS A 35 0.73 2.65 -15.90
C LYS A 35 -0.02 1.38 -15.51
N ILE A 36 -1.32 1.50 -15.24
CA ILE A 36 -2.20 0.37 -14.88
C ILE A 36 -2.97 -0.11 -16.12
N SER A 37 -4.06 0.57 -16.45
CA SER A 37 -4.84 0.36 -17.68
C SER A 37 -5.61 1.63 -18.01
N LYS A 38 -5.94 1.86 -19.29
CA LYS A 38 -6.61 3.10 -19.73
C LYS A 38 -7.99 3.28 -19.08
N ASN A 39 -8.68 2.19 -18.80
CA ASN A 39 -10.00 2.15 -18.19
C ASN A 39 -9.94 1.72 -16.71
N ALA A 40 -8.82 1.92 -16.00
CA ALA A 40 -8.61 1.38 -14.67
C ALA A 40 -9.76 1.70 -13.68
N ARG A 41 -10.30 2.94 -13.72
CA ARG A 41 -11.41 3.39 -12.87
C ARG A 41 -12.74 2.68 -13.16
N SER A 42 -13.02 2.36 -14.43
CA SER A 42 -14.28 1.77 -14.89
C SER A 42 -14.14 0.31 -15.34
N SER A 43 -12.98 -0.30 -15.11
CA SER A 43 -12.73 -1.70 -15.46
C SER A 43 -13.77 -2.59 -14.82
N ARG A 44 -14.17 -3.69 -15.48
CA ARG A 44 -15.03 -4.71 -14.87
C ARG A 44 -14.24 -5.63 -13.93
N ASP A 45 -12.95 -5.86 -14.21
CA ASP A 45 -12.07 -6.55 -13.27
C ASP A 45 -11.74 -5.64 -12.09
N ALA A 46 -11.67 -6.24 -10.90
CA ALA A 46 -11.28 -5.57 -9.67
C ALA A 46 -9.81 -5.14 -9.67
N LEU A 47 -8.88 -5.90 -10.29
CA LEU A 47 -7.44 -5.58 -10.17
C LEU A 47 -7.12 -4.15 -10.61
N PRO A 48 -7.53 -3.68 -11.81
CA PRO A 48 -7.19 -2.33 -12.23
C PRO A 48 -7.81 -1.24 -11.36
N ARG A 49 -9.04 -1.46 -10.85
CA ARG A 49 -9.71 -0.52 -9.94
C ARG A 49 -8.99 -0.42 -8.60
N LEU A 50 -8.56 -1.56 -8.04
CA LEU A 50 -7.82 -1.61 -6.78
C LEU A 50 -6.46 -0.93 -6.92
N LEU A 51 -5.71 -1.24 -7.98
CA LEU A 51 -4.41 -0.60 -8.24
C LEU A 51 -4.55 0.90 -8.43
N PHE A 52 -5.62 1.36 -9.09
CA PHE A 52 -5.91 2.78 -9.26
C PHE A 52 -6.18 3.46 -7.91
N GLY A 53 -7.05 2.89 -7.08
CA GLY A 53 -7.32 3.43 -5.74
C GLY A 53 -6.08 3.46 -4.85
N LEU A 54 -5.21 2.43 -4.93
CA LEU A 54 -3.94 2.41 -4.21
C LEU A 54 -2.98 3.50 -4.74
N GLN A 55 -2.90 3.71 -6.05
CA GLN A 55 -2.08 4.79 -6.63
C GLN A 55 -2.55 6.19 -6.19
N GLU A 56 -3.86 6.42 -6.15
CA GLU A 56 -4.45 7.66 -5.62
C GLU A 56 -4.15 7.84 -4.13
N LEU A 57 -4.31 6.78 -3.32
CA LEU A 57 -3.94 6.80 -1.91
C LEU A 57 -2.46 7.12 -1.73
N TYR A 58 -1.58 6.50 -2.52
CA TYR A 58 -0.15 6.75 -2.46
C TYR A 58 0.17 8.23 -2.76
N SER A 59 -0.57 8.83 -3.68
CA SER A 59 -0.41 10.24 -4.07
C SER A 59 -0.89 11.20 -2.97
N ASN A 60 -1.90 10.82 -2.19
CA ASN A 60 -2.37 11.58 -1.02
C ASN A 60 -1.57 11.24 0.25
N LYS A 61 -0.44 11.92 0.42
CA LYS A 61 0.51 11.66 1.52
C LYS A 61 -0.09 11.86 2.93
N GLU A 62 -1.06 12.75 3.09
CA GLU A 62 -1.70 12.98 4.38
C GLU A 62 -2.56 11.77 4.79
N ILE A 63 -3.42 11.30 3.88
CA ILE A 63 -4.27 10.13 4.13
C ILE A 63 -3.42 8.87 4.24
N LEU A 64 -2.43 8.71 3.35
CA LEU A 64 -1.48 7.61 3.41
C LEU A 64 -0.78 7.53 4.78
N GLY A 65 -0.34 8.67 5.32
CA GLY A 65 0.24 8.74 6.66
C GLY A 65 -0.68 8.13 7.71
N LYS A 66 -1.93 8.60 7.78
CA LYS A 66 -2.94 8.10 8.73
C LYS A 66 -3.24 6.61 8.56
N VAL A 67 -3.32 6.13 7.32
CA VAL A 67 -3.53 4.71 7.01
C VAL A 67 -2.35 3.88 7.48
N LEU A 68 -1.12 4.32 7.19
CA LEU A 68 0.08 3.62 7.62
C LEU A 68 0.25 3.67 9.15
N ASP A 69 -0.11 4.76 9.82
CA ASP A 69 -0.09 4.85 11.29
C ASP A 69 -1.06 3.83 11.93
N LEU A 70 -2.27 3.71 11.36
CA LEU A 70 -3.26 2.72 11.81
C LEU A 70 -2.72 1.29 11.65
N ILE A 71 -2.17 0.98 10.48
CA ILE A 71 -1.60 -0.35 10.18
C ILE A 71 -0.39 -0.61 11.08
N GLU A 72 0.49 0.36 11.26
CA GLU A 72 1.66 0.28 12.13
C GLU A 72 1.24 -0.06 13.56
N LYS A 73 0.24 0.66 14.10
CA LYS A 73 -0.30 0.42 15.44
C LYS A 73 -0.87 -0.98 15.62
N GLU A 74 -1.61 -1.48 14.64
CA GLU A 74 -2.31 -2.78 14.72
C GLU A 74 -1.37 -3.97 14.44
N ILE A 75 -0.35 -3.78 13.60
CA ILE A 75 0.61 -4.83 13.27
C ILE A 75 1.75 -4.91 14.31
N LEU A 76 2.12 -3.77 14.92
CA LEU A 76 3.23 -3.70 15.88
C LEU A 76 2.81 -3.74 17.35
N SER A 77 1.51 -3.86 17.66
CA SER A 77 1.03 -3.88 19.05
C SER A 77 1.65 -5.00 19.90
N ASP A 78 2.13 -6.09 19.28
CA ASP A 78 2.57 -7.31 19.99
C ASP A 78 3.95 -7.89 19.58
N LYS A 79 4.81 -7.17 18.81
CA LYS A 79 6.07 -7.78 18.30
C LYS A 79 7.33 -6.94 18.52
N MET A 80 8.33 -7.56 19.16
CA MET A 80 9.72 -7.08 19.16
C MET A 80 10.37 -7.25 17.78
N ALA A 81 11.23 -6.31 17.42
CA ALA A 81 11.96 -6.29 16.16
C ALA A 81 12.96 -7.46 16.06
N THR A 82 12.61 -8.52 15.35
CA THR A 82 13.55 -9.59 14.99
C THR A 82 13.69 -9.73 13.48
N GLY A 83 14.91 -9.49 12.96
CA GLY A 83 15.38 -10.00 11.67
C GLY A 83 15.13 -9.14 10.41
N ARG A 84 15.66 -9.65 9.27
CA ARG A 84 15.74 -9.08 7.89
C ARG A 84 14.60 -8.08 7.57
N PRO A 85 14.86 -6.96 6.88
CA PRO A 85 13.81 -6.02 6.48
C PRO A 85 12.79 -6.73 5.57
N GLY A 86 11.69 -7.19 6.16
CA GLY A 86 10.57 -7.80 5.44
C GLY A 86 9.80 -6.77 4.63
N LEU A 87 8.61 -7.16 4.17
CA LEU A 87 7.71 -6.27 3.44
C LEU A 87 7.49 -4.95 4.19
N SER A 88 7.51 -3.84 3.45
CA SER A 88 7.10 -2.55 4.00
C SER A 88 5.61 -2.54 4.36
N LEU A 89 5.18 -1.65 5.25
CA LEU A 89 3.74 -1.49 5.57
C LEU A 89 2.90 -1.22 4.32
N TRP A 90 3.44 -0.44 3.38
CA TRP A 90 2.84 -0.23 2.07
C TRP A 90 2.67 -1.53 1.26
N GLN A 91 3.71 -2.35 1.16
CA GLN A 91 3.64 -3.61 0.42
C GLN A 91 2.64 -4.58 1.06
N ILE A 92 2.57 -4.60 2.40
CA ILE A 92 1.57 -5.38 3.14
C ILE A 92 0.17 -4.89 2.79
N LEU A 93 -0.09 -3.57 2.86
CA LEU A 93 -1.36 -2.95 2.46
C LEU A 93 -1.78 -3.35 1.05
N VAL A 94 -0.90 -3.18 0.06
CA VAL A 94 -1.18 -3.48 -1.34
C VAL A 94 -1.56 -4.96 -1.51
N LEU A 95 -0.74 -5.88 -0.97
CA LEU A 95 -0.99 -7.32 -1.09
C LEU A 95 -2.28 -7.75 -0.38
N GLY A 96 -2.55 -7.21 0.81
CA GLY A 96 -3.79 -7.50 1.56
C GLY A 96 -5.04 -7.02 0.83
N VAL A 97 -5.02 -5.78 0.33
CA VAL A 97 -6.13 -5.20 -0.46
C VAL A 97 -6.37 -5.99 -1.74
N VAL A 98 -5.32 -6.36 -2.47
CA VAL A 98 -5.45 -7.13 -3.71
C VAL A 98 -5.99 -8.53 -3.43
N ARG A 99 -5.47 -9.21 -2.40
CA ARG A 99 -5.93 -10.54 -2.02
C ARG A 99 -7.40 -10.55 -1.67
N VAL A 100 -7.83 -9.68 -0.75
CA VAL A 100 -9.22 -9.62 -0.30
C VAL A 100 -10.13 -9.12 -1.42
N GLY A 101 -9.76 -8.04 -2.09
CA GLY A 101 -10.57 -7.44 -3.15
C GLY A 101 -10.75 -8.31 -4.41
N LYS A 102 -9.86 -9.29 -4.64
CA LYS A 102 -10.01 -10.29 -5.70
C LYS A 102 -10.37 -11.69 -5.20
N GLY A 103 -10.49 -11.91 -3.89
CA GLY A 103 -10.74 -13.23 -3.30
C GLY A 103 -9.64 -14.26 -3.62
N LEU A 104 -8.37 -13.85 -3.63
CA LEU A 104 -7.26 -14.72 -4.05
C LEU A 104 -6.77 -15.64 -2.92
N SER A 105 -6.34 -16.84 -3.31
CA SER A 105 -5.46 -17.68 -2.49
C SER A 105 -4.07 -17.04 -2.35
N TYR A 106 -3.25 -17.48 -1.38
CA TYR A 106 -1.87 -17.01 -1.27
C TYR A 106 -1.02 -17.40 -2.48
N ALA A 107 -1.22 -18.58 -3.05
CA ALA A 107 -0.52 -19.02 -4.27
C ALA A 107 -0.87 -18.13 -5.48
N SER A 108 -2.15 -17.83 -5.68
CA SER A 108 -2.59 -16.95 -6.76
C SER A 108 -2.13 -15.50 -6.54
N LEU A 109 -2.07 -15.04 -5.29
CA LEU A 109 -1.50 -13.73 -4.95
C LEU A 109 -0.01 -13.68 -5.23
N LEU A 110 0.73 -14.75 -4.93
CA LEU A 110 2.17 -14.86 -5.14
C LEU A 110 2.50 -14.74 -6.63
N ASP A 111 1.84 -15.55 -7.46
CA ASP A 111 2.00 -15.50 -8.92
C ASP A 111 1.70 -14.10 -9.45
N LEU A 112 0.58 -13.50 -9.04
CA LEU A 112 0.20 -12.16 -9.47
C LEU A 112 1.22 -11.10 -9.00
N ALA A 113 1.69 -11.16 -7.76
CA ALA A 113 2.66 -10.22 -7.22
C ALA A 113 4.03 -10.34 -7.91
N ASN A 114 4.43 -11.54 -8.30
CA ASN A 114 5.72 -11.78 -8.95
C ASN A 114 5.70 -11.47 -10.44
N ASN A 115 4.56 -11.60 -11.12
CA ASN A 115 4.50 -11.53 -12.59
C ASN A 115 3.73 -10.32 -13.14
N HIS A 116 2.77 -9.75 -12.39
CA HIS A 116 1.91 -8.69 -12.93
C HIS A 116 2.61 -7.31 -12.85
N ARG A 117 3.09 -6.83 -14.00
CA ARG A 117 3.85 -5.56 -14.14
C ARG A 117 3.27 -4.38 -13.36
N ALA A 118 1.96 -4.10 -13.47
CA ALA A 118 1.39 -2.94 -12.77
C ALA A 118 1.33 -3.16 -11.26
N LEU A 119 1.13 -4.39 -10.79
CA LEU A 119 1.11 -4.69 -9.35
C LEU A 119 2.53 -4.55 -8.78
N ARG A 120 3.54 -5.09 -9.46
CA ARG A 120 4.95 -4.89 -9.11
C ARG A 120 5.32 -3.41 -9.02
N GLY A 121 4.90 -2.62 -10.02
CA GLY A 121 5.10 -1.19 -10.02
C GLY A 121 4.47 -0.51 -8.80
N ILE A 122 3.21 -0.84 -8.47
CA ILE A 122 2.53 -0.31 -7.28
C ILE A 122 3.19 -0.78 -5.97
N LEU A 123 3.77 -1.98 -5.94
CA LEU A 123 4.57 -2.47 -4.81
C LEU A 123 5.94 -1.76 -4.66
N GLY A 124 6.31 -0.93 -5.64
CA GLY A 124 7.59 -0.24 -5.70
C GLY A 124 8.75 -1.15 -6.12
N LEU A 125 8.49 -2.12 -7.01
CA LEU A 125 9.49 -3.03 -7.57
C LEU A 125 9.77 -2.67 -9.04
N GLY A 126 11.04 -2.58 -9.42
CA GLY A 126 11.47 -2.14 -10.76
C GLY A 126 11.76 -3.29 -11.74
N GLY A 127 12.39 -4.36 -11.26
CA GLY A 127 12.75 -5.54 -12.05
C GLY A 127 11.91 -6.76 -11.73
N LEU A 128 12.21 -7.90 -12.38
CA LEU A 128 11.66 -9.21 -12.04
C LEU A 128 12.51 -9.98 -11.02
N GLU A 129 13.73 -9.52 -10.73
CA GLU A 129 14.66 -10.24 -9.83
C GLU A 129 14.25 -10.17 -8.35
N ASP A 130 13.49 -9.14 -7.96
CA ASP A 130 12.94 -9.01 -6.62
C ASP A 130 11.66 -9.84 -6.48
N GLU A 131 11.78 -11.16 -6.41
CA GLU A 131 10.64 -12.06 -6.22
C GLU A 131 10.28 -12.24 -4.74
N PHE A 132 8.99 -12.29 -4.46
CA PHE A 132 8.51 -12.72 -3.16
C PHE A 132 8.54 -14.25 -3.09
N SER A 133 8.78 -14.75 -1.88
CA SER A 133 8.53 -16.15 -1.55
C SER A 133 7.15 -16.32 -0.93
N GLU A 134 6.59 -17.53 -1.00
CA GLU A 134 5.31 -17.86 -0.37
C GLU A 134 5.34 -17.58 1.15
N GLN A 135 6.45 -17.93 1.82
CA GLN A 135 6.66 -17.65 3.25
C GLN A 135 6.58 -16.14 3.56
N THR A 136 7.09 -15.30 2.65
CA THR A 136 7.03 -13.84 2.80
C THR A 136 5.59 -13.35 2.76
N LEU A 137 4.78 -13.85 1.84
CA LEU A 137 3.36 -13.50 1.76
C LEU A 137 2.60 -14.04 2.98
N LEU A 138 2.79 -15.31 3.33
CA LEU A 138 2.11 -15.94 4.45
C LEU A 138 2.39 -15.18 5.74
N GLY A 139 3.65 -14.96 6.11
CA GLY A 139 4.02 -14.31 7.38
C GLY A 139 3.66 -12.84 7.51
N ASN A 140 3.17 -12.18 6.46
CA ASN A 140 2.91 -10.73 6.45
C ASN A 140 1.52 -10.33 5.99
N VAL A 141 0.97 -10.96 4.95
CA VAL A 141 -0.32 -10.56 4.38
C VAL A 141 -1.48 -10.96 5.30
N HIS A 142 -1.32 -12.02 6.11
CA HIS A 142 -2.32 -12.39 7.11
C HIS A 142 -2.54 -11.32 8.18
N LEU A 143 -1.59 -10.38 8.34
CA LEU A 143 -1.65 -9.31 9.33
C LEU A 143 -2.72 -8.27 8.99
N LEU A 144 -3.12 -8.17 7.72
CA LEU A 144 -4.27 -7.39 7.29
C LEU A 144 -5.54 -8.22 7.40
N THR A 145 -6.10 -8.23 8.60
CA THR A 145 -7.41 -8.80 8.85
C THR A 145 -8.51 -7.99 8.15
N ILE A 146 -9.67 -8.62 7.97
CA ILE A 146 -10.85 -7.94 7.42
C ILE A 146 -11.23 -6.74 8.30
N ASP A 147 -11.12 -6.86 9.63
CA ASP A 147 -11.36 -5.76 10.58
C ASP A 147 -10.41 -4.58 10.34
N LEU A 148 -9.11 -4.85 10.17
CA LEU A 148 -8.14 -3.80 9.88
C LEU A 148 -8.43 -3.12 8.54
N LEU A 149 -8.82 -3.87 7.51
CA LEU A 149 -9.22 -3.30 6.22
C LEU A 149 -10.50 -2.44 6.34
N GLN A 150 -11.45 -2.82 7.19
CA GLN A 150 -12.63 -1.99 7.47
C GLN A 150 -12.26 -0.69 8.18
N LYS A 151 -11.35 -0.73 9.16
CA LYS A 151 -10.81 0.48 9.81
C LYS A 151 -10.09 1.39 8.81
N VAL A 152 -9.28 0.82 7.92
CA VAL A 152 -8.63 1.56 6.81
C VAL A 152 -9.68 2.22 5.92
N ASN A 153 -10.73 1.49 5.52
CA ASN A 153 -11.82 2.06 4.73
C ASN A 153 -12.53 3.22 5.47
N GLY A 154 -12.70 3.11 6.79
CA GLY A 154 -13.21 4.21 7.62
C GLY A 154 -12.35 5.47 7.57
N VAL A 155 -11.01 5.32 7.62
CA VAL A 155 -10.07 6.44 7.45
C VAL A 155 -10.20 7.09 6.07
N LEU A 156 -10.34 6.27 5.02
CA LEU A 156 -10.53 6.75 3.65
C LEU A 156 -11.85 7.54 3.52
N MET A 157 -12.98 6.97 3.95
CA MET A 157 -14.31 7.62 3.87
C MET A 157 -14.44 8.87 4.76
N GLY A 158 -13.84 8.85 5.94
CA GLY A 158 -13.79 10.00 6.85
C GLY A 158 -12.95 11.14 6.28
N ALA A 159 -11.82 10.82 5.65
CA ALA A 159 -11.05 11.78 4.89
C ALA A 159 -11.82 12.25 3.64
N GLU A 160 -12.65 11.38 3.04
CA GLU A 160 -13.47 11.74 1.89
C GLU A 160 -14.53 12.80 2.23
N SER A 161 -15.24 12.58 3.32
CA SER A 161 -16.21 13.51 3.86
C SER A 161 -15.57 14.81 4.35
N HIS A 162 -14.33 14.76 4.85
CA HIS A 162 -13.59 15.94 5.29
C HIS A 162 -13.05 16.78 4.11
N TRP A 163 -12.63 16.18 3.00
CA TRP A 163 -12.23 16.96 1.81
C TRP A 163 -13.43 17.62 1.13
N LEU A 164 -14.58 16.95 1.05
CA LEU A 164 -15.81 17.55 0.51
C LEU A 164 -16.24 18.78 1.31
N LYS A 165 -16.17 18.71 2.65
CA LYS A 165 -16.47 19.86 3.52
C LYS A 165 -15.46 21.01 3.34
N LYS A 166 -14.18 20.72 3.12
CA LYS A 166 -13.14 21.74 2.93
C LYS A 166 -13.19 22.41 1.56
N THR A 167 -13.63 21.70 0.51
CA THR A 167 -13.84 22.26 -0.83
C THR A 167 -15.12 23.11 -0.90
N ALA A 168 -16.15 22.79 -0.10
CA ALA A 168 -17.36 23.59 0.02
C ALA A 168 -17.18 24.91 0.79
N GLN A 169 -16.02 25.15 1.40
CA GLN A 169 -15.72 26.35 2.18
C GLN A 169 -14.79 27.34 1.45
N ARG A 170 -14.61 27.16 0.14
CA ARG A 170 -13.83 28.03 -0.75
C ARG A 170 -14.64 28.63 -1.91
N TYR A 171 -15.98 28.63 -1.81
CA TYR A 171 -16.87 29.38 -2.67
C TYR A 171 -17.91 30.12 -1.83
#